data_AF-A0A6G6IPQ3-F1
#
_entry.id   AF-A0A6G6IPQ3-F1
#
_cell.length_a   1.000
_cell.length_b   1.000
_cell.length_c   1.000
_cell.angle_alpha   90.00
_cell.angle_beta   90.00
_cell.angle_gamma   90.00
#
_symmetry.space_group_name_H-M   'P 1'
#
loop_
_entity.id
_entity.type
_entity.pdbx_description
1 polymer ?
#
loop_
_entity_poly.entity_id
_entity_poly.type
_entity_poly.pdbx_seq_one_letter_code
_entity_poly.pdbx_strand_id
1 'polypeptide(L)'
;MQNEINLAVGSTTLSTTNPLLARQVLEQETGLAPFAGIAGELITLDEYLTPPDIGQHWHGQGGTYVGVMRGENGEPDYHLIAPKHAQIASIIYGGYGQRITGADHIRDGLANTRALLAAETEHPAAKWAIEQQAEGHADLYLPARAEVYLCWANIPEQFDDKGWWLTSTQDGPDYAWVQYFDDGFQLSDGKDDARPAFAVRRIVLPSPLNALTDRARSAR
;
A
#
# COMPACT_ATOMS: atom_id res chain seq x y z
N MET A 1 16.35 9.04 5.41
CA MET A 1 17.24 8.97 6.59
C MET A 1 16.87 7.70 7.34
N GLN A 2 17.76 6.72 7.43
CA GLN A 2 17.50 5.47 8.13
C GLN A 2 17.43 5.75 9.64
N ASN A 3 16.37 5.29 10.30
CA ASN A 3 16.25 5.39 11.76
C ASN A 3 17.23 4.38 12.39
N GLU A 4 18.42 4.85 12.73
CA GLU A 4 19.45 4.08 13.42
C GLU A 4 19.13 4.03 14.92
N ILE A 5 19.07 2.82 15.46
CA ILE A 5 18.84 2.54 16.88
C ILE A 5 20.20 2.29 17.52
N ASN A 6 20.56 3.13 18.48
CA ASN A 6 21.80 3.01 19.24
C ASN A 6 21.48 2.54 20.66
N LEU A 7 21.98 1.36 21.04
CA LEU A 7 21.84 0.80 22.36
C LEU A 7 23.18 0.72 23.07
N ALA A 8 23.27 1.30 24.26
CA ALA A 8 24.43 1.16 25.12
C ALA A 8 24.14 0.13 26.21
N VAL A 9 24.99 -0.90 26.30
CA VAL A 9 24.98 -1.92 27.36
C VAL A 9 26.35 -1.95 28.00
N GLY A 10 26.45 -1.45 29.24
CA GLY A 10 27.74 -1.30 29.91
C GLY A 10 28.68 -0.38 29.12
N SER A 11 29.84 -0.90 28.71
CA SER A 11 30.83 -0.19 27.87
C SER A 11 30.67 -0.45 26.37
N THR A 12 29.73 -1.30 25.96
CA THR A 12 29.54 -1.70 24.57
C THR A 12 28.34 -0.98 23.99
N THR A 13 28.49 -0.43 22.78
CA THR A 13 27.37 0.18 22.04
C THR A 13 27.08 -0.64 20.79
N LEU A 14 25.82 -1.00 20.60
CA LEU A 14 25.30 -1.62 19.40
C LEU A 14 24.50 -0.59 18.61
N SER A 15 24.88 -0.40 17.34
CA SER A 15 24.13 0.40 16.38
C SER A 15 23.45 -0.53 15.39
N THR A 16 22.13 -0.43 15.25
CA THR A 16 21.37 -1.25 14.32
C THR A 16 20.14 -0.51 13.82
N THR A 17 19.73 -0.76 12.59
CA THR A 17 18.41 -0.32 12.11
C THR A 17 17.31 -1.34 12.39
N ASN A 18 17.66 -2.50 12.97
CA ASN A 18 16.74 -3.59 13.26
C ASN A 18 16.22 -3.51 14.72
N PRO A 19 14.95 -3.17 14.95
CA PRO A 19 14.38 -3.04 16.30
C PRO A 19 14.41 -4.34 17.10
N LEU A 20 14.37 -5.50 16.45
CA LEU A 20 14.36 -6.82 17.10
C LEU A 20 15.73 -7.17 17.69
N LEU A 21 16.78 -6.95 16.90
CA LEU A 21 18.16 -7.14 17.37
C LEU A 21 18.44 -6.22 18.55
N ALA A 22 17.93 -4.98 18.47
CA ALA A 22 18.03 -4.01 19.54
C ALA A 22 17.38 -4.56 20.83
N ARG A 23 16.11 -4.97 20.80
CA ARG A 23 15.42 -5.51 21.98
C ARG A 23 16.11 -6.76 22.55
N GLN A 24 16.48 -7.72 21.70
CA GLN A 24 17.05 -8.99 22.15
C GLN A 24 18.34 -8.78 22.95
N VAL A 25 19.23 -7.90 22.50
CA VAL A 25 20.47 -7.58 23.21
C VAL A 25 20.19 -6.90 24.55
N LEU A 26 19.20 -6.01 24.60
CA LEU A 26 18.82 -5.36 25.85
C LEU A 26 18.25 -6.35 26.89
N GLU A 27 17.39 -7.27 26.45
CA GLU A 27 16.76 -8.27 27.33
C GLU A 27 17.77 -9.29 27.87
N GLN A 28 18.71 -9.77 27.04
CA GLN A 28 19.73 -10.74 27.46
C GLN A 28 20.73 -10.15 28.47
N GLU A 29 21.16 -8.91 28.26
CA GLU A 29 22.24 -8.32 29.06
C GLU A 29 21.76 -7.74 30.39
N THR A 30 20.53 -7.23 30.44
CA THR A 30 19.98 -6.61 31.66
C THR A 30 19.24 -7.61 32.55
N GLY A 31 18.90 -8.79 32.04
CA GLY A 31 18.07 -9.78 32.75
C GLY A 31 16.64 -9.30 33.00
N LEU A 32 16.20 -8.22 32.34
CA LEU A 32 14.84 -7.72 32.42
C LEU A 32 13.91 -8.74 31.76
N ALA A 33 12.98 -9.29 32.55
CA ALA A 33 11.84 -10.01 31.99
C ALA A 33 10.99 -9.04 31.16
N PRO A 34 10.36 -9.48 30.06
CA PRO A 34 9.52 -8.63 29.22
C PRO A 34 8.47 -7.93 30.09
N PHE A 35 8.56 -6.61 30.18
CA PHE A 35 7.59 -5.81 30.89
C PHE A 35 6.32 -5.74 30.03
N ALA A 36 5.29 -6.51 30.39
CA ALA A 36 3.98 -6.52 29.72
C ALA A 36 3.22 -5.17 29.79
N GLY A 37 3.80 -4.14 30.42
CA GLY A 37 3.24 -2.80 30.56
C GLY A 37 3.75 -1.76 29.57
N ILE A 38 4.63 -2.11 28.62
CA ILE A 38 4.84 -1.30 27.42
C ILE A 38 3.89 -1.85 26.36
N ALA A 39 2.79 -1.15 26.10
CA ALA A 39 1.91 -1.44 24.98
C ALA A 39 2.67 -1.13 23.68
N GLY A 40 3.29 -2.16 23.12
CA GLY A 40 4.19 -2.08 21.98
C GLY A 40 4.87 -3.43 21.80
N GLU A 41 4.13 -4.36 21.17
CA GLU A 41 4.60 -5.69 20.82
C GLU A 41 5.86 -5.57 19.96
N LEU A 42 6.90 -6.37 20.25
CA LEU A 42 8.02 -6.45 19.32
C LEU A 42 7.65 -7.37 18.18
N ILE A 43 7.49 -6.76 17.01
CA ILE A 43 7.08 -7.42 15.78
C ILE A 43 8.25 -8.26 15.26
N THR A 44 8.29 -9.55 15.60
CA THR A 44 9.11 -10.56 14.92
C THR A 44 8.58 -10.79 13.51
N LEU A 45 9.47 -10.77 12.52
CA LEU A 45 9.18 -10.83 11.07
C LEU A 45 8.42 -12.08 10.57
N ASP A 46 8.13 -13.07 11.42
CA ASP A 46 7.50 -14.34 11.03
C ASP A 46 6.11 -14.60 11.63
N GLU A 47 5.60 -13.72 12.50
CA GLU A 47 4.18 -13.77 12.89
C GLU A 47 3.42 -12.80 11.98
N TYR A 48 2.51 -13.36 11.19
CA TYR A 48 1.57 -12.67 10.31
C TYR A 48 1.37 -11.21 10.71
N LEU A 49 1.78 -10.31 9.80
CA LEU A 49 1.45 -8.90 9.82
C LEU A 49 0.00 -8.73 10.29
N THR A 50 -0.19 -8.47 11.58
CA THR A 50 -1.52 -8.31 12.14
C THR A 50 -1.90 -6.88 11.82
N PRO A 51 -2.91 -6.66 10.96
CA PRO A 51 -3.32 -5.30 10.64
C PRO A 51 -3.85 -4.62 11.89
N PRO A 52 -3.58 -3.32 12.08
CA PRO A 52 -4.27 -2.54 13.10
C PRO A 52 -5.75 -2.37 12.70
N ASP A 53 -6.54 -1.66 13.51
CA ASP A 53 -7.91 -1.32 13.12
C ASP A 53 -7.91 -0.48 11.83
N ILE A 54 -8.98 -0.60 11.04
CA ILE A 54 -9.20 0.23 9.86
C ILE A 54 -9.12 1.71 10.25
N GLY A 55 -8.39 2.51 9.46
CA GLY A 55 -8.15 3.93 9.71
C GLY A 55 -6.97 4.23 10.64
N GLN A 56 -6.39 3.22 11.29
CA GLN A 56 -5.15 3.40 12.06
C GLN A 56 -3.91 3.30 11.17
N HIS A 57 -2.86 4.00 11.59
CA HIS A 57 -1.56 3.92 10.94
C HIS A 57 -0.91 2.55 11.21
N TRP A 58 -0.56 1.83 10.15
CA TRP A 58 0.16 0.58 10.23
C TRP A 58 1.67 0.84 10.27
N HIS A 59 2.20 0.97 11.48
CA HIS A 59 3.61 1.26 11.71
C HIS A 59 4.55 0.24 11.05
N GLY A 60 5.53 0.74 10.30
CA GLY A 60 6.48 -0.07 9.54
C GLY A 60 5.94 -0.57 8.20
N GLN A 61 4.66 -0.31 7.89
CA GLN A 61 4.00 -0.73 6.65
C GLN A 61 3.61 0.44 5.76
N GLY A 62 4.04 1.66 6.09
CA GLY A 62 4.02 2.77 5.15
C GLY A 62 2.67 3.45 4.96
N GLY A 63 1.74 3.34 5.92
CA GLY A 63 0.53 4.16 5.85
C GLY A 63 -0.64 3.69 6.68
N THR A 64 -1.79 4.29 6.43
CA THR A 64 -3.05 3.95 7.08
C THR A 64 -3.58 2.62 6.55
N TYR A 65 -3.98 1.72 7.44
CA TYR A 65 -4.63 0.48 7.04
C TYR A 65 -6.05 0.77 6.55
N VAL A 66 -6.32 0.38 5.30
CA VAL A 66 -7.61 0.63 4.65
C VAL A 66 -8.55 -0.55 4.84
N GLY A 67 -8.05 -1.79 4.75
CA GLY A 67 -8.86 -3.00 4.83
C GLY A 67 -8.34 -4.12 3.95
N VAL A 68 -9.19 -5.10 3.66
CA VAL A 68 -8.88 -6.24 2.80
C VAL A 68 -9.60 -6.10 1.46
N MET A 69 -8.85 -6.30 0.39
CA MET A 69 -9.36 -6.45 -0.96
C MET A 69 -9.31 -7.91 -1.40
N ARG A 70 -10.37 -8.33 -2.10
CA ARG A 70 -10.44 -9.67 -2.66
C ARG A 70 -9.58 -9.78 -3.92
N GLY A 71 -8.76 -10.83 -4.00
CA GLY A 71 -8.04 -11.18 -5.23
C GLY A 71 -8.98 -11.66 -6.35
N GLU A 72 -8.56 -11.52 -7.61
CA GLU A 72 -9.32 -11.95 -8.78
C GLU A 72 -8.67 -13.18 -9.44
N ASN A 73 -9.47 -14.05 -10.07
CA ASN A 73 -8.96 -15.20 -10.85
C ASN A 73 -8.05 -16.19 -10.10
N GLY A 74 -8.25 -16.35 -8.79
CA GLY A 74 -7.45 -17.25 -7.96
C GLY A 74 -6.22 -16.59 -7.35
N GLU A 75 -5.97 -15.31 -7.66
CA GLU A 75 -5.01 -14.50 -6.92
C GLU A 75 -5.45 -14.34 -5.45
N PRO A 76 -4.50 -14.26 -4.52
CA PRO A 76 -4.79 -14.09 -3.11
C PRO A 76 -5.42 -12.73 -2.81
N ASP A 77 -6.19 -12.69 -1.72
CA ASP A 77 -6.63 -11.44 -1.10
C ASP A 77 -5.41 -10.64 -0.62
N TYR A 78 -5.59 -9.35 -0.37
CA TYR A 78 -4.51 -8.50 0.10
C TYR A 78 -5.00 -7.39 1.03
N HIS A 79 -4.13 -6.99 1.95
CA HIS A 79 -4.29 -5.78 2.73
C HIS A 79 -3.96 -4.56 1.88
N LEU A 80 -4.83 -3.56 1.93
CA LEU A 80 -4.63 -2.27 1.27
C LEU A 80 -4.17 -1.22 2.29
N ILE A 81 -3.15 -0.44 1.91
CA ILE A 81 -2.53 0.57 2.76
C ILE A 81 -2.41 1.88 1.97
N ALA A 82 -2.83 2.99 2.59
CA ALA A 82 -2.81 4.32 1.98
C ALA A 82 -1.91 5.28 2.79
N PRO A 83 -0.71 5.62 2.30
CA PRO A 83 0.13 6.65 2.91
C PRO A 83 -0.52 8.03 2.85
N LYS A 84 -0.62 8.72 4.00
CA LYS A 84 -1.25 10.06 4.09
C LYS A 84 -0.60 11.10 3.18
N HIS A 85 0.73 11.06 3.02
CA HIS A 85 1.48 12.03 2.23
C HIS A 85 1.50 11.73 0.73
N ALA A 86 1.13 10.52 0.31
CA ALA A 86 1.19 10.09 -1.09
C ALA A 86 -0.07 10.52 -1.85
N GLN A 87 -0.33 11.82 -1.89
CA GLN A 87 -1.47 12.46 -2.54
C GLN A 87 -1.00 13.65 -3.36
N ILE A 88 -1.63 13.91 -4.50
CA ILE A 88 -1.35 15.06 -5.37
C ILE A 88 -2.68 15.70 -5.80
N ALA A 89 -2.74 17.04 -5.76
CA ALA A 89 -3.98 17.78 -5.97
C ALA A 89 -4.46 17.83 -7.43
N SER A 90 -3.55 17.69 -8.40
CA SER A 90 -3.90 17.78 -9.82
C SER A 90 -2.85 17.08 -10.66
N ILE A 91 -3.27 16.02 -11.36
CA ILE A 91 -2.44 15.28 -12.30
C ILE A 91 -3.32 14.68 -13.40
N ILE A 92 -2.75 14.54 -14.60
CA ILE A 92 -3.44 13.98 -15.77
C ILE A 92 -3.26 12.44 -15.77
N TYR A 93 -4.33 11.72 -16.12
CA TYR A 93 -4.29 10.25 -16.26
C TYR A 93 -3.37 9.81 -17.41
N GLY A 94 -3.53 10.42 -18.60
CA GLY A 94 -2.66 10.22 -19.77
C GLY A 94 -3.14 9.16 -20.77
N GLY A 95 -2.54 9.11 -21.96
CA GLY A 95 -2.94 8.18 -23.03
C GLY A 95 -4.38 8.40 -23.55
N TYR A 96 -4.82 9.66 -23.64
CA TYR A 96 -6.09 10.02 -24.27
C TYR A 96 -6.18 9.49 -25.71
N GLY A 97 -7.36 9.00 -26.10
CA GLY A 97 -7.60 8.39 -27.41
C GLY A 97 -7.04 6.98 -27.58
N GLN A 98 -6.46 6.37 -26.54
CA GLN A 98 -5.85 5.04 -26.62
C GLN A 98 -6.38 4.08 -25.55
N ARG A 99 -6.74 2.86 -25.98
CA ARG A 99 -7.02 1.75 -25.07
C ARG A 99 -5.72 1.05 -24.70
N ILE A 100 -5.45 0.91 -23.40
CA ILE A 100 -4.29 0.17 -22.89
C ILE A 100 -4.76 -1.19 -22.41
N THR A 101 -4.27 -2.25 -23.05
CA THR A 101 -4.61 -3.63 -22.70
C THR A 101 -4.11 -3.95 -21.29
N GLY A 102 -4.99 -4.47 -20.42
CA GLY A 102 -4.65 -4.83 -19.04
C GLY A 102 -4.71 -3.68 -18.04
N ALA A 103 -5.18 -2.51 -18.45
CA ALA A 103 -5.42 -1.36 -17.55
C ALA A 103 -6.90 -1.20 -17.13
N ASP A 104 -7.71 -2.26 -17.27
CA ASP A 104 -9.15 -2.28 -17.00
C ASP A 104 -9.54 -3.19 -15.82
N HIS A 105 -8.57 -3.60 -14.99
CA HIS A 105 -8.89 -4.34 -13.76
C HIS A 105 -9.64 -3.45 -12.78
N ILE A 106 -10.75 -3.98 -12.25
CA ILE A 106 -11.59 -3.28 -11.28
C ILE A 106 -10.94 -3.29 -9.88
N ARG A 107 -10.19 -4.35 -9.55
CA ARG A 107 -9.60 -4.57 -8.22
C ARG A 107 -8.07 -4.65 -8.20
N ASP A 108 -7.40 -4.67 -9.34
CA ASP A 108 -5.93 -4.79 -9.36
C ASP A 108 -5.28 -3.51 -9.91
N GLY A 109 -5.14 -2.51 -9.05
CA GLY A 109 -4.51 -1.25 -9.43
C GLY A 109 -3.02 -1.39 -9.74
N LEU A 110 -2.36 -2.40 -9.17
CA LEU A 110 -0.97 -2.69 -9.47
C LEU A 110 -0.81 -3.24 -10.90
N ALA A 111 -1.68 -4.17 -11.31
CA ALA A 111 -1.73 -4.65 -12.69
C ALA A 111 -2.02 -3.51 -13.66
N ASN A 112 -3.02 -2.67 -13.36
CA ASN A 112 -3.33 -1.51 -14.19
C ASN A 112 -2.15 -0.55 -14.31
N THR A 113 -1.55 -0.18 -13.17
CA THR A 113 -0.40 0.75 -13.14
C THR A 113 0.76 0.21 -13.96
N ARG A 114 1.04 -1.10 -13.87
CA ARG A 114 2.07 -1.75 -14.70
C ARG A 114 1.73 -1.71 -16.19
N ALA A 115 0.49 -1.98 -16.55
CA ALA A 115 0.04 -1.93 -17.95
C ALA A 115 0.15 -0.51 -18.52
N LEU A 116 -0.25 0.51 -17.75
CA LEU A 116 -0.11 1.92 -18.13
C LEU A 116 1.37 2.29 -18.33
N LEU A 117 2.26 1.88 -17.42
CA LEU A 117 3.69 2.20 -17.53
C LEU A 117 4.42 1.42 -18.63
N ALA A 118 3.87 0.30 -19.09
CA ALA A 118 4.40 -0.48 -20.20
C ALA A 118 3.90 0.03 -21.57
N ALA A 119 2.91 0.94 -21.60
CA ALA A 119 2.41 1.53 -22.83
C ALA A 119 3.44 2.50 -23.45
N GLU A 120 3.35 2.70 -24.76
CA GLU A 120 4.15 3.71 -25.47
C GLU A 120 3.68 5.15 -25.18
N THR A 121 2.47 5.31 -24.67
CA THR A 121 1.92 6.61 -24.28
C THR A 121 2.26 6.95 -22.84
N GLU A 122 2.41 8.26 -22.58
CA GLU A 122 2.68 8.76 -21.25
C GLU A 122 1.43 8.69 -20.37
N HIS A 123 1.62 8.18 -19.14
CA HIS A 123 0.62 8.11 -18.09
C HIS A 123 1.13 8.78 -16.80
N PRO A 124 1.05 10.11 -16.70
CA PRO A 124 1.66 10.88 -15.61
C PRO A 124 1.20 10.42 -14.22
N ALA A 125 -0.09 10.17 -14.03
CA ALA A 125 -0.63 9.69 -12.74
C ALA A 125 -0.03 8.35 -12.31
N ALA A 126 0.09 7.39 -13.24
CA ALA A 126 0.69 6.08 -12.96
C ALA A 126 2.19 6.21 -12.63
N LYS A 127 2.91 7.06 -13.36
CA LYS A 127 4.34 7.31 -13.15
C LYS A 127 4.60 7.98 -11.81
N TRP A 128 3.83 9.01 -11.49
CA TRP A 128 3.93 9.69 -10.20
C TRP A 128 3.70 8.71 -9.03
N ALA A 129 2.72 7.80 -9.14
CA ALA A 129 2.40 6.86 -8.07
C ALA A 129 3.56 5.91 -7.74
N ILE A 130 4.27 5.38 -8.74
CA ILE A 130 5.41 4.47 -8.52
C ILE A 130 6.69 5.18 -8.03
N GLU A 131 6.76 6.50 -8.18
CA GLU A 131 7.87 7.31 -7.66
C GLU A 131 7.70 7.62 -6.17
N GLN A 132 6.51 7.34 -5.60
CA GLN A 132 6.23 7.55 -4.19
C GLN A 132 6.89 6.48 -3.31
N GLN A 133 7.24 6.87 -2.09
CA GLN A 133 7.77 5.97 -1.07
C GLN A 133 7.11 6.23 0.27
N ALA A 134 6.97 5.19 1.09
CA ALA A 134 6.44 5.31 2.44
C ALA A 134 7.16 4.36 3.40
N GLU A 135 7.77 4.90 4.45
CA GLU A 135 8.51 4.13 5.47
C GLU A 135 9.54 3.13 4.89
N GLY A 136 10.19 3.48 3.77
CA GLY A 136 11.16 2.63 3.09
C GLY A 136 10.57 1.66 2.06
N HIS A 137 9.25 1.62 1.92
CA HIS A 137 8.56 0.89 0.86
C HIS A 137 8.47 1.74 -0.41
N ALA A 138 8.83 1.16 -1.56
CA ALA A 138 8.80 1.78 -2.89
C ALA A 138 7.98 0.96 -3.89
N ASP A 139 6.94 0.28 -3.38
CA ASP A 139 6.03 -0.62 -4.09
C ASP A 139 4.64 0.01 -4.29
N LEU A 140 4.56 1.35 -4.24
CA LEU A 140 3.33 2.10 -4.35
C LEU A 140 2.84 2.14 -5.80
N TYR A 141 1.52 2.25 -5.99
CA TYR A 141 0.86 2.24 -7.29
C TYR A 141 -0.43 3.06 -7.29
N LEU A 142 -0.96 3.36 -8.48
CA LEU A 142 -2.23 4.06 -8.65
C LEU A 142 -3.39 3.07 -8.40
N PRO A 143 -4.25 3.29 -7.40
CA PRO A 143 -5.30 2.35 -7.01
C PRO A 143 -6.35 2.15 -8.11
N ALA A 144 -6.84 0.92 -8.26
CA ALA A 144 -7.98 0.59 -9.12
C ALA A 144 -9.30 1.12 -8.53
N ARG A 145 -10.33 1.14 -9.36
CA ARG A 145 -11.67 1.63 -9.04
C ARG A 145 -12.23 1.11 -7.71
N ALA A 146 -12.12 -0.19 -7.44
CA ALA A 146 -12.62 -0.76 -6.19
C ALA A 146 -11.72 -0.46 -4.97
N GLU A 147 -10.41 -0.31 -5.19
CA GLU A 147 -9.47 0.10 -4.13
C GLU A 147 -9.76 1.55 -3.69
N VAL A 148 -10.03 2.45 -4.65
CA VAL A 148 -10.41 3.84 -4.35
C VAL A 148 -11.75 3.90 -3.62
N TYR A 149 -12.73 3.09 -4.03
CA TYR A 149 -14.00 2.99 -3.31
C TYR A 149 -13.82 2.50 -1.87
N LEU A 150 -12.91 1.54 -1.63
CA LEU A 150 -12.61 1.08 -0.28
C LEU A 150 -11.99 2.19 0.56
N CYS A 151 -11.08 2.99 0.00
CA CYS A 151 -10.55 4.17 0.69
C CYS A 151 -11.65 5.18 1.05
N TRP A 152 -12.56 5.47 0.12
CA TRP A 152 -13.72 6.33 0.41
C TRP A 152 -14.61 5.76 1.52
N ALA A 153 -14.86 4.45 1.52
CA ALA A 153 -15.74 3.83 2.51
C ALA A 153 -15.12 3.78 3.92
N ASN A 154 -13.80 3.59 4.01
CA ASN A 154 -13.14 3.21 5.26
C ASN A 154 -12.28 4.32 5.87
N ILE A 155 -11.71 5.21 5.06
CA ILE A 155 -10.83 6.30 5.51
C ILE A 155 -11.13 7.64 4.81
N PRO A 156 -12.41 8.04 4.59
CA PRO A 156 -12.73 9.25 3.86
C PRO A 156 -12.10 10.50 4.48
N GLU A 157 -11.94 10.55 5.80
CA GLU A 157 -11.34 11.64 6.55
C GLU A 157 -9.85 11.89 6.25
N GLN A 158 -9.15 10.95 5.61
CA GLN A 158 -7.75 11.14 5.20
C GLN A 158 -7.59 12.07 3.98
N PHE A 159 -8.67 12.29 3.24
CA PHE A 159 -8.65 13.03 1.98
C PHE A 159 -9.32 14.39 2.17
N ASP A 160 -8.54 15.47 2.20
CA ASP A 160 -9.10 16.83 2.41
C ASP A 160 -9.99 17.26 1.23
N ASP A 161 -9.57 16.94 0.01
CA ASP A 161 -10.38 17.16 -1.19
C ASP A 161 -11.47 16.08 -1.28
N LYS A 162 -12.74 16.51 -1.25
CA LYS A 162 -13.91 15.64 -1.44
C LYS A 162 -14.36 15.54 -2.90
N GLY A 163 -13.56 16.07 -3.80
CA GLY A 163 -13.75 16.08 -5.24
C GLY A 163 -13.60 14.72 -5.92
N TRP A 164 -13.33 14.78 -7.22
CA TRP A 164 -13.19 13.63 -8.10
C TRP A 164 -11.75 13.14 -8.14
N TRP A 165 -11.48 11.96 -7.59
CA TRP A 165 -10.14 11.36 -7.54
C TRP A 165 -9.95 10.33 -8.63
N LEU A 166 -8.75 10.32 -9.24
CA LEU A 166 -8.37 9.34 -10.26
C LEU A 166 -8.30 7.92 -9.69
N THR A 167 -8.62 6.98 -10.56
CA THR A 167 -8.29 5.56 -10.40
C THR A 167 -7.33 5.16 -11.52
N SER A 168 -6.70 3.99 -11.42
CA SER A 168 -5.92 3.39 -12.52
C SER A 168 -6.78 2.60 -13.51
N THR A 169 -8.09 2.40 -13.21
CA THR A 169 -8.97 1.61 -14.06
C THR A 169 -9.46 2.45 -15.24
N GLN A 170 -9.08 2.05 -16.44
CA GLN A 170 -9.49 2.66 -17.69
C GLN A 170 -10.95 2.34 -18.05
N ASP A 171 -11.63 3.27 -18.73
CA ASP A 171 -12.94 3.04 -19.36
C ASP A 171 -12.92 3.38 -20.85
N GLY A 172 -12.21 2.55 -21.62
CA GLY A 172 -12.05 2.76 -23.06
C GLY A 172 -10.93 3.72 -23.44
N PRO A 173 -10.91 4.19 -24.70
CA PRO A 173 -9.81 5.01 -25.22
C PRO A 173 -9.75 6.42 -24.64
N ASP A 174 -10.89 7.02 -24.33
CA ASP A 174 -10.98 8.44 -23.98
C ASP A 174 -11.13 8.68 -22.47
N TYR A 175 -11.64 7.70 -21.72
CA TYR A 175 -12.04 7.88 -20.33
C TYR A 175 -11.32 6.95 -19.34
N ALA A 176 -11.26 7.38 -18.09
CA ALA A 176 -10.85 6.59 -16.93
C ALA A 176 -11.88 6.73 -15.81
N TRP A 177 -11.98 5.72 -14.95
CA TRP A 177 -12.87 5.79 -13.79
C TRP A 177 -12.35 6.77 -12.75
N VAL A 178 -13.25 7.54 -12.16
CA VAL A 178 -13.01 8.46 -11.05
C VAL A 178 -13.98 8.20 -9.90
N GLN A 179 -13.56 8.53 -8.68
CA GLN A 179 -14.37 8.44 -7.46
C GLN A 179 -14.65 9.84 -6.91
N TYR A 180 -15.91 10.17 -6.68
CA TYR A 180 -16.29 11.36 -5.94
C TYR A 180 -16.28 11.05 -4.44
N PHE A 181 -15.51 11.80 -3.67
CA PHE A 181 -15.32 11.53 -2.25
C PHE A 181 -16.39 12.15 -1.34
N ASP A 182 -17.21 13.07 -1.85
CA ASP A 182 -18.29 13.72 -1.09
C ASP A 182 -19.48 12.77 -0.85
N ASP A 183 -19.90 12.00 -1.87
CA ASP A 183 -21.10 11.14 -1.79
C ASP A 183 -20.89 9.67 -2.22
N GLY A 184 -19.69 9.32 -2.70
CA GLY A 184 -19.37 7.96 -3.12
C GLY A 184 -19.72 7.62 -4.58
N PHE A 185 -20.22 8.57 -5.37
CA PHE A 185 -20.53 8.35 -6.77
C PHE A 185 -19.27 8.07 -7.62
N GLN A 186 -19.41 7.18 -8.61
CA GLN A 186 -18.34 6.83 -9.55
C GLN A 186 -18.81 7.02 -10.98
N LEU A 187 -17.97 7.64 -11.82
CA LEU A 187 -18.21 7.82 -13.25
C LEU A 187 -16.90 7.74 -14.04
N SER A 188 -17.02 7.84 -15.36
CA SER A 188 -15.88 7.91 -16.28
C SER A 188 -15.64 9.34 -16.71
N ASP A 189 -14.40 9.79 -16.63
CA ASP A 189 -13.98 11.17 -16.90
C ASP A 189 -12.81 11.20 -17.89
N GLY A 190 -12.61 12.33 -18.57
CA GLY A 190 -11.60 12.47 -19.62
C GLY A 190 -10.19 12.16 -19.13
N LYS A 191 -9.41 11.38 -19.88
CA LYS A 191 -8.02 11.06 -19.51
C LYS A 191 -7.07 12.26 -19.56
N ASP A 192 -7.48 13.32 -20.24
CA ASP A 192 -6.81 14.61 -20.35
C ASP A 192 -7.25 15.61 -19.26
N ASP A 193 -8.31 15.31 -18.52
CA ASP A 193 -8.75 16.12 -17.38
C ASP A 193 -7.88 15.84 -16.15
N ALA A 194 -7.25 16.91 -15.64
CA ALA A 194 -6.42 16.81 -14.45
C ALA A 194 -7.27 16.72 -13.19
N ARG A 195 -6.97 15.75 -12.34
CA ARG A 195 -7.72 15.44 -11.12
C ARG A 195 -6.78 15.11 -9.96
N PRO A 196 -7.23 15.23 -8.70
CA PRO A 196 -6.53 14.65 -7.56
C PRO A 196 -6.23 13.16 -7.75
N ALA A 197 -5.06 12.71 -7.28
CA ALA A 197 -4.68 11.30 -7.27
C ALA A 197 -3.93 10.95 -5.97
N PHE A 198 -4.00 9.69 -5.58
CA PHE A 198 -3.23 9.17 -4.46
C PHE A 198 -2.63 7.81 -4.80
N ALA A 199 -1.53 7.47 -4.15
CA ALA A 199 -0.91 6.16 -4.31
C ALA A 199 -1.26 5.27 -3.11
N VAL A 200 -1.35 3.97 -3.36
CA VAL A 200 -1.56 2.93 -2.34
C VAL A 200 -0.46 1.89 -2.46
N ARG A 201 -0.34 1.03 -1.44
CA ARG A 201 0.44 -0.20 -1.52
C ARG A 201 -0.37 -1.37 -0.97
N ARG A 202 0.09 -2.60 -1.27
CA ARG A 202 -0.59 -3.82 -0.83
C ARG A 202 0.34 -4.82 -0.18
N ILE A 203 -0.23 -5.60 0.73
CA ILE A 203 0.43 -6.77 1.32
C ILE A 203 -0.45 -7.99 1.07
N VAL A 204 0.09 -8.94 0.31
CA VAL A 204 -0.63 -10.15 -0.08
C VAL A 204 -0.89 -11.02 1.15
N LEU A 205 -2.14 -11.43 1.32
CA LEU A 205 -2.50 -12.43 2.31
C LEU A 205 -2.07 -13.80 1.79
N PRO A 206 -1.18 -14.52 2.50
CA PRO A 206 -0.78 -15.85 2.07
C PRO A 206 -2.00 -16.77 2.08
N SER A 207 -2.29 -17.39 0.94
CA SER A 207 -3.29 -18.47 0.89
C SER A 207 -2.78 -19.65 1.73
N PRO A 208 -3.59 -20.21 2.64
CA PRO A 208 -3.19 -21.39 3.42
C PRO A 208 -2.88 -22.61 2.54
N LEU A 209 -3.31 -22.63 1.27
CA LEU A 209 -2.95 -23.67 0.30
C LEU A 209 -1.51 -23.57 -0.21
N ASN A 210 -0.92 -22.37 -0.29
CA ASN A 210 0.47 -22.17 -0.73
C ASN A 210 1.47 -22.53 0.39
N ALA A 211 1.08 -22.36 1.65
CA ALA A 211 1.90 -22.72 2.81
C ALA A 211 2.10 -24.26 2.95
N LEU A 212 1.20 -25.07 2.37
CA LEU A 212 1.32 -26.52 2.34
C LEU A 212 2.35 -27.01 1.31
N THR A 213 2.51 -26.30 0.18
CA THR A 213 3.47 -26.68 -0.87
C THR A 213 4.92 -26.45 -0.46
N ASP A 214 5.20 -25.44 0.36
CA ASP A 214 6.58 -25.18 0.83
C ASP A 214 7.03 -26.18 1.90
N ARG A 215 6.14 -26.55 2.85
CA ARG A 215 6.45 -27.59 3.85
C ARG A 215 6.73 -28.96 3.22
N ALA A 216 6.10 -29.27 2.08
CA ALA A 216 6.35 -30.52 1.35
C ALA A 216 7.67 -30.53 0.57
N ARG A 217 8.23 -29.36 0.25
CA ARG A 217 9.54 -29.22 -0.43
C ARG A 217 10.71 -29.19 0.56
N SER A 218 10.51 -28.63 1.75
CA SER A 218 11.54 -28.61 2.81
C SER A 218 11.71 -29.94 3.55
N ALA A 219 10.81 -30.90 3.32
CA ALA A 219 10.84 -32.24 3.90
C ALA A 219 11.45 -33.32 2.98
N ARG A 220 12.17 -32.92 1.92
CA ARG A 220 12.90 -33.82 1.02
C ARG A 220 14.39 -33.52 1.02
#